data_AF-A0A2I6TEP4-F1
#
_entry.id   AF-A0A2I6TEP4-F1
#
_cell.length_a   1.000
_cell.length_b   1.000
_cell.length_c   1.000
_cell.angle_alpha   90.00
_cell.angle_beta   90.00
_cell.angle_gamma   90.00
#
_symmetry.space_group_name_H-M   'P 1'
#
loop_
_entity.id
_entity.type
_entity.pdbx_description
1 polymer ?
#
loop_
_entity_poly.entity_id
_entity_poly.type
_entity_poly.pdbx_seq_one_letter_code
_entity_poly.pdbx_strand_id
1 'polypeptide(L)' 'PTGIEALCSDLKVDHTDVRILMLAWKMRAAKQGYFSKDEWQRGLKDLHADTIPKLKKALPGLEKE' A
#
# COMPACT_ATOMS: atom_id res chain seq x y z
N PRO A 1 -6.85 -11.88 -1.32
CA PRO A 1 -8.14 -11.22 -1.04
C PRO A 1 -8.44 -10.18 -2.11
N THR A 2 -9.67 -10.18 -2.62
CA THR A 2 -10.04 -9.42 -3.83
C THR A 2 -9.70 -7.93 -3.77
N GLY A 3 -9.79 -7.31 -2.59
CA GLY A 3 -9.43 -5.89 -2.40
C GLY A 3 -7.94 -5.59 -2.58
N ILE A 4 -7.05 -6.46 -2.09
CA ILE A 4 -5.60 -6.30 -2.28
C ILE A 4 -5.20 -6.62 -3.71
N GLU A 5 -5.82 -7.62 -4.34
CA GLU A 5 -5.59 -7.94 -5.75
C GLU A 5 -5.99 -6.76 -6.66
N ALA A 6 -7.13 -6.12 -6.38
CA ALA A 6 -7.54 -4.90 -7.08
C ALA A 6 -6.55 -3.75 -6.86
N LEU A 7 -6.09 -3.54 -5.62
CA LEU A 7 -5.07 -2.52 -5.31
C LEU A 7 -3.76 -2.77 -6.09
N CYS A 8 -3.27 -4.00 -6.14
CA CYS A 8 -2.05 -4.34 -6.90
C CYS A 8 -2.24 -4.08 -8.40
N SER A 9 -3.40 -4.41 -8.97
CA SER A 9 -3.77 -4.11 -10.36
C SER A 9 -3.74 -2.60 -10.63
N ASP A 10 -4.36 -1.81 -9.76
CA ASP A 10 -4.41 -0.34 -9.86
C ASP A 10 -3.01 0.29 -9.79
N LEU A 11 -2.15 -0.24 -8.91
CA LEU A 11 -0.75 0.17 -8.78
C LEU A 11 0.14 -0.35 -9.92
N LYS A 12 -0.35 -1.29 -10.74
CA LYS A 12 0.39 -2.02 -11.78
C LYS A 12 1.63 -2.73 -11.23
N VAL A 13 1.45 -3.46 -10.14
CA VAL A 13 2.49 -4.30 -9.50
C VAL A 13 1.97 -5.70 -9.29
N ASP A 14 2.89 -6.67 -9.19
CA ASP A 14 2.51 -8.04 -8.87
C ASP A 14 2.07 -8.17 -7.40
N HIS A 15 1.19 -9.12 -7.10
CA HIS A 15 0.72 -9.36 -5.73
C HIS A 15 1.82 -9.94 -4.82
N THR A 16 2.89 -10.47 -5.39
CA THR A 16 4.10 -10.95 -4.71
C THR A 16 5.21 -9.90 -4.65
N ASP A 17 4.99 -8.70 -5.21
CA ASP A 17 5.97 -7.61 -5.19
C ASP A 17 6.29 -7.19 -3.75
N VAL A 18 7.58 -7.17 -3.39
CA VAL A 18 8.06 -6.83 -2.04
C VAL A 18 7.58 -5.46 -1.57
N ARG A 19 7.31 -4.53 -2.50
CA ARG A 19 6.80 -3.19 -2.17
C ARG A 19 5.39 -3.23 -1.59
N ILE A 20 4.60 -4.27 -1.86
CA ILE A 20 3.29 -4.48 -1.22
C ILE A 20 3.48 -4.86 0.25
N LEU A 21 4.52 -5.63 0.58
CA LEU A 21 4.87 -5.92 1.98
C LEU A 21 5.39 -4.67 2.69
N MET A 22 6.24 -3.88 2.05
CA MET A 22 6.69 -2.58 2.57
C MET A 22 5.52 -1.62 2.79
N LEU A 23 4.57 -1.58 1.86
CA LEU A 23 3.34 -0.81 2.00
C LEU A 23 2.53 -1.29 3.20
N ALA A 24 2.38 -2.60 3.40
CA ALA A 24 1.66 -3.13 4.55
C ALA A 24 2.34 -2.77 5.88
N TRP A 25 3.67 -2.75 5.91
CA TRP A 25 4.44 -2.27 7.06
C TRP A 25 4.22 -0.78 7.31
N LYS A 26 4.23 0.05 6.26
CA LYS A 26 3.94 1.49 6.36
C LYS A 26 2.53 1.76 6.89
N MET A 27 1.54 0.95 6.49
CA MET A 27 0.16 1.03 6.97
C MET A 27 0.01 0.54 8.43
N ARG A 28 1.04 -0.08 8.99
CA ARG A 28 1.03 -0.80 10.28
C ARG A 28 -0.08 -1.86 10.32
N ALA A 29 -0.19 -2.63 9.24
CA ALA A 29 -1.25 -3.61 9.07
C ALA A 29 -1.15 -4.73 10.11
N ALA A 30 -2.26 -5.00 10.80
CA ALA A 30 -2.33 -6.07 11.79
C ALA A 30 -2.48 -7.48 11.17
N LYS A 31 -2.97 -7.57 9.93
CA LYS A 31 -3.27 -8.85 9.25
C LYS A 31 -2.82 -8.84 7.80
N GLN A 32 -2.07 -9.86 7.39
CA GLN A 32 -1.63 -10.01 5.99
C GLN A 32 -2.83 -10.06 5.02
N GLY A 33 -2.72 -9.29 3.94
CA GLY A 33 -3.72 -9.24 2.88
C GLY A 33 -4.97 -8.42 3.22
N TYR A 34 -4.97 -7.68 4.32
CA TYR A 34 -6.08 -6.81 4.72
C TYR A 34 -5.55 -5.50 5.30
N PHE A 35 -6.32 -4.43 5.08
CA PHE A 35 -6.17 -3.18 5.81
C PHE A 35 -7.50 -2.83 6.46
N SER A 36 -7.48 -2.46 7.73
CA SER A 36 -8.58 -1.72 8.32
C SER A 36 -8.64 -0.31 7.74
N LYS A 37 -9.78 0.36 7.89
CA LYS A 37 -9.95 1.75 7.46
C LYS A 37 -8.91 2.67 8.11
N ASP A 38 -8.64 2.48 9.40
CA ASP A 38 -7.72 3.32 10.16
C ASP A 38 -6.25 3.10 9.74
N GLU A 39 -5.86 1.84 9.46
CA GLU A 39 -4.53 1.51 8.90
C GLU A 39 -4.33 2.20 7.55
N TRP A 40 -5.32 2.07 6.66
CA TRP A 40 -5.29 2.67 5.33
C TRP A 40 -5.21 4.20 5.40
N GLN A 41 -6.11 4.85 6.14
CA GLN A 41 -6.15 6.31 6.24
C GLN A 41 -4.87 6.89 6.87
N ARG A 42 -4.35 6.24 7.91
CA ARG A 42 -3.09 6.65 8.56
C ARG A 42 -1.92 6.55 7.59
N GLY A 43 -1.71 5.40 6.96
CA GLY A 43 -0.54 5.23 6.09
C GLY A 43 -0.60 6.10 4.83
N LEU A 44 -1.78 6.33 4.23
CA LEU A 44 -1.90 7.28 3.11
C LEU A 44 -1.62 8.72 3.53
N LYS A 45 -2.02 9.12 4.74
CA LYS A 45 -1.72 10.45 5.29
C LYS A 45 -0.22 10.61 5.52
N ASP A 46 0.43 9.63 6.13
CA ASP A 46 1.87 9.66 6.38
C ASP A 46 2.68 9.70 5.07
N LEU A 47 2.21 8.98 4.04
CA LEU A 47 2.80 8.99 2.70
C LEU A 47 2.44 10.22 1.85
N HIS A 48 1.52 11.08 2.32
CA HIS A 48 0.96 12.19 1.54
C HIS A 48 0.39 11.73 0.18
N ALA A 49 -0.25 10.56 0.17
CA ALA A 49 -0.60 9.82 -1.04
C ALA A 49 -2.06 9.32 -1.04
N ASP A 50 -3.01 10.24 -0.88
CA ASP A 50 -4.46 9.98 -0.73
C ASP A 50 -5.20 9.55 -2.01
N THR A 51 -4.50 9.31 -3.13
CA THR A 51 -5.09 8.81 -4.37
C THR A 51 -4.21 7.71 -4.97
N ILE A 52 -4.80 6.80 -5.75
CA ILE A 52 -4.07 5.72 -6.43
C ILE A 52 -2.87 6.25 -7.25
N PRO A 53 -2.99 7.33 -8.06
CA PRO A 53 -1.83 7.88 -8.78
C PRO A 53 -0.71 8.38 -7.85
N LYS A 54 -1.06 9.04 -6.73
CA LYS A 54 -0.07 9.50 -5.75
C LYS A 54 0.60 8.32 -5.04
N LEU A 55 -0.18 7.31 -4.63
CA LEU A 55 0.34 6.11 -3.99
C LEU A 55 1.28 5.35 -4.92
N LYS A 56 0.91 5.20 -6.19
CA LYS A 56 1.77 4.59 -7.21
C LYS A 56 3.10 5.32 -7.38
N LYS A 57 3.10 6.66 -7.31
CA LYS A 57 4.32 7.48 -7.36
C LYS A 57 5.17 7.34 -6.09
N ALA A 58 4.53 7.16 -4.94
CA ALA A 58 5.20 7.00 -3.64
C ALA A 58 5.77 5.59 -3.45
N LEU A 59 5.18 4.57 -4.06
CA LEU A 59 5.53 3.15 -3.84
C LEU A 59 7.02 2.83 -4.05
N PRO A 60 7.72 3.31 -5.10
CA PRO A 60 9.16 3.08 -5.24
C PRO A 60 10.01 3.79 -4.16
N GLY A 61 9.46 4.82 -3.51
CA GLY A 61 10.13 5.53 -2.42
C GLY A 61 10.25 4.70 -1.14
N LEU A 62 9.41 3.66 -0.97
CA LEU A 62 9.44 2.78 0.20
C LEU A 62 10.71 1.94 0.29
N GLU A 63 11.41 1.71 -0.81
CA GLU A 63 12.69 0.98 -0.84
C GLU A 63 13.85 1.76 -0.20
N LYS A 64 13.63 3.04 0.11
CA LYS A 64 14.63 3.95 0.68
C LYS A 64 14.39 4.26 2.17
N GLU A 65 13.33 3.72 2.76
CA GLU A 65 13.10 3.74 4.22
C GLU A 65 13.95 2.67 4.92
#